data_AF-A0A085WQX2-F1
#
_entry.id   AF-A0A085WQX2-F1
#
_cell.length_a   1.000
_cell.length_b   1.000
_cell.length_c   1.000
_cell.angle_alpha   90.00
_cell.angle_beta   90.00
_cell.angle_gamma   90.00
#
_symmetry.space_group_name_H-M   'P 1'
#
loop_
_entity.id
_entity.type
_entity.pdbx_description
1 polymer ?
#
loop_
_entity_poly.entity_id
_entity_poly.type
_entity_poly.pdbx_seq_one_letter_code
_entity_poly.pdbx_strand_id
1 'polypeptide(L)'
;MEDFGRFDSFMDALDKACDLVLSKPHASVVGIQDPELAQRVADEYCAWLYYASDEKYHMSMLTNQSDGDEALTRKKTCRLPASVDDPRFPAWSIKYVFALHNHPFGGPLSLSDLKRIIAFANTHEWVVDTKDGKVPLAMVAFFSNSGGEGARCDGFYQYTPETRELVKFTQTQGEWFREDIGRVTWVDEKSYKLNEKLYRSR
;
A
#
# COMPACT_ATOMS: atom_id res chain seq x y z
N MET A 1 -6.54 3.72 20.99
CA MET A 1 -6.35 3.41 19.55
C MET A 1 -7.35 2.31 19.28
N GLU A 2 -8.33 2.54 18.41
CA GLU A 2 -9.22 1.45 17.99
C GLU A 2 -8.35 0.34 17.41
N ASP A 3 -8.57 -0.88 17.88
CA ASP A 3 -7.95 -2.06 17.27
C ASP A 3 -8.38 -2.08 15.79
N PHE A 4 -7.42 -2.27 14.88
CA PHE A 4 -7.73 -2.45 13.45
C PHE A 4 -8.80 -3.53 13.27
N GLY A 5 -8.76 -4.56 14.13
CA GLY A 5 -9.71 -5.65 14.17
C GLY A 5 -9.25 -6.85 13.36
N ARG A 6 -10.17 -7.79 13.17
CA ARG A 6 -9.97 -9.01 12.38
C ARG A 6 -11.12 -9.13 11.40
N PHE A 7 -10.80 -9.48 10.16
CA PHE A 7 -11.77 -9.43 9.07
C PHE A 7 -11.94 -10.77 8.39
N ASP A 8 -13.17 -11.00 7.92
CA ASP A 8 -13.50 -12.16 7.12
C ASP A 8 -13.14 -11.97 5.65
N SER A 9 -13.05 -10.74 5.16
CA SER A 9 -12.79 -10.41 3.75
C SER A 9 -11.59 -9.48 3.67
N PHE A 10 -10.73 -9.69 2.67
CA PHE A 10 -9.63 -8.75 2.42
C PHE A 10 -10.15 -7.38 1.98
N MET A 11 -11.32 -7.30 1.34
CA MET A 11 -11.92 -6.02 0.93
C MET A 11 -12.36 -5.19 2.14
N ASP A 12 -13.01 -5.81 3.13
CA ASP A 12 -13.40 -5.12 4.36
C ASP A 12 -12.16 -4.67 5.16
N ALA A 13 -11.13 -5.52 5.16
CA ALA A 13 -9.85 -5.19 5.79
C ALA A 13 -9.14 -4.02 5.09
N LEU A 14 -9.17 -3.97 3.76
CA LEU A 14 -8.64 -2.87 2.95
C LEU A 14 -9.39 -1.56 3.19
N ASP A 15 -10.72 -1.62 3.27
CA ASP A 15 -11.58 -0.46 3.55
C ASP A 15 -11.22 0.15 4.92
N LYS A 16 -11.18 -0.68 5.97
CA LYS A 16 -10.77 -0.21 7.30
C LYS A 16 -9.32 0.27 7.34
N ALA A 17 -8.42 -0.38 6.59
CA ALA A 17 -7.02 0.03 6.52
C ALA A 17 -6.87 1.39 5.86
N CYS A 18 -7.60 1.65 4.78
CA CYS A 18 -7.60 2.92 4.07
C CYS A 18 -7.98 4.07 5.02
N ASP A 19 -9.10 3.93 5.72
CA ASP A 19 -9.56 4.91 6.71
C ASP A 19 -8.53 5.12 7.82
N LEU A 20 -7.99 4.03 8.38
CA LEU A 20 -7.04 4.12 9.48
C LEU A 20 -5.72 4.79 9.06
N VAL A 21 -5.20 4.46 7.87
CA VAL A 21 -3.97 5.05 7.33
C VAL A 21 -4.19 6.54 7.01
N LEU A 22 -5.26 6.88 6.29
CA LEU A 22 -5.53 8.26 5.87
C LEU A 22 -6.01 9.18 7.00
N SER A 23 -6.50 8.60 8.11
CA SER A 23 -6.78 9.36 9.33
C SER A 23 -5.53 9.93 10.00
N LYS A 24 -4.33 9.44 9.66
CA LYS A 24 -3.09 9.89 10.30
C LYS A 24 -2.70 11.30 9.85
N PRO A 25 -2.03 12.08 10.71
CA PRO A 25 -1.55 13.41 10.35
C PRO A 25 -0.74 13.37 9.07
N HIS A 26 -1.05 14.28 8.14
CA HIS A 26 -0.31 14.45 6.88
C HIS A 26 -0.20 13.22 5.97
N ALA A 27 -1.04 12.20 6.19
CA ALA A 27 -1.19 11.07 5.28
C ALA A 27 -1.79 11.50 3.92
N SER A 28 -2.47 12.65 3.88
CA SER A 28 -2.79 13.38 2.66
C SER A 28 -2.44 14.85 2.86
N VAL A 29 -1.74 15.42 1.88
CA VAL A 29 -1.42 16.86 1.80
C VAL A 29 -2.16 17.55 0.66
N VAL A 30 -3.10 16.85 0.02
CA VAL A 30 -3.97 17.40 -1.02
C VAL A 30 -4.77 18.58 -0.45
N GLY A 31 -4.53 19.79 -0.96
CA GLY A 31 -5.20 21.01 -0.47
C GLY A 31 -4.30 21.93 0.37
N ILE A 32 -3.09 21.52 0.73
CA ILE A 32 -2.06 22.46 1.20
C ILE A 32 -1.60 23.29 -0.01
N GLN A 33 -1.84 24.61 0.04
CA GLN A 33 -1.54 25.51 -1.09
C GLN A 33 -0.04 25.75 -1.30
N ASP A 34 0.74 25.79 -0.21
CA ASP A 34 2.20 25.96 -0.26
C ASP A 34 2.86 24.61 -0.60
N PRO A 35 3.48 24.45 -1.78
CA PRO A 35 4.09 23.18 -2.20
C PRO A 35 5.30 22.80 -1.34
N GLU A 36 6.05 23.77 -0.83
CA GLU A 36 7.22 23.50 0.01
C GLU A 36 6.79 23.02 1.40
N LEU A 37 5.72 23.59 1.93
CA LEU A 37 5.07 23.10 3.15
C LEU A 37 4.52 21.69 2.93
N ALA A 38 3.76 21.46 1.85
CA ALA A 38 3.18 20.16 1.54
C ALA A 38 4.25 19.06 1.46
N GLN A 39 5.36 19.33 0.75
CA GLN A 39 6.48 18.40 0.67
C GLN A 39 7.17 18.15 2.02
N ARG A 40 7.26 19.17 2.88
CA ARG A 40 7.93 19.07 4.17
C ARG A 40 7.13 18.26 5.20
N VAL A 41 5.81 18.36 5.14
CA VAL A 41 4.93 17.73 6.15
C VAL A 41 4.37 16.38 5.70
N ALA A 42 4.38 16.08 4.40
CA ALA A 42 3.90 14.80 3.88
C ALA A 42 4.56 13.61 4.60
N ASP A 43 3.72 12.71 5.10
CA ASP A 43 4.15 11.49 5.80
C ASP A 43 3.54 10.26 5.10
N GLU A 44 4.40 9.29 4.79
CA GLU A 44 3.97 7.95 4.40
C GLU A 44 3.88 7.06 5.65
N TYR A 45 2.80 6.30 5.72
CA TYR A 45 2.51 5.28 6.69
C TYR A 45 2.36 3.95 5.96
N CYS A 46 2.94 2.88 6.49
CA CYS A 46 2.69 1.53 5.98
C CYS A 46 2.40 0.51 7.07
N ALA A 47 1.79 -0.57 6.62
CA ALA A 47 1.57 -1.80 7.37
C ALA A 47 1.48 -2.99 6.42
N TRP A 48 1.59 -4.18 6.99
CA TRP A 48 1.21 -5.42 6.32
C TRP A 48 -0.27 -5.68 6.57
N LEU A 49 -1.02 -6.03 5.52
CA LEU A 49 -2.20 -6.85 5.67
C LEU A 49 -1.81 -8.32 5.46
N TYR A 50 -2.16 -9.17 6.42
CA TYR A 50 -1.81 -10.59 6.41
C TYR A 50 -2.98 -11.47 6.83
N TYR A 51 -2.94 -12.72 6.41
CA TYR A 51 -3.88 -13.76 6.76
C TYR A 51 -3.22 -14.75 7.72
N ALA A 52 -3.94 -15.21 8.74
CA ALA A 52 -3.37 -16.02 9.81
C ALA A 52 -4.12 -17.34 10.04
N SER A 53 -3.64 -18.16 10.97
CA SER A 53 -4.20 -19.47 11.31
C SER A 53 -5.60 -19.44 11.93
N ASP A 54 -6.10 -18.27 12.34
CA ASP A 54 -7.50 -18.09 12.75
C ASP A 54 -8.45 -17.86 11.56
N GLU A 55 -7.94 -17.99 10.35
CA GLU A 55 -8.65 -17.83 9.08
C GLU A 55 -9.20 -16.40 8.86
N LYS A 56 -8.59 -15.39 9.48
CA LYS A 56 -8.96 -13.98 9.33
C LYS A 56 -7.81 -13.15 8.76
N TYR A 57 -8.17 -11.98 8.23
CA TYR A 57 -7.21 -10.93 7.86
C TYR A 57 -6.95 -10.01 9.05
N HIS A 58 -5.68 -9.66 9.22
CA HIS A 58 -5.14 -8.80 10.28
C HIS A 58 -4.23 -7.75 9.65
N MET A 59 -3.91 -6.71 10.41
CA MET A 59 -2.95 -5.70 10.01
C MET A 59 -1.85 -5.56 11.05
N SER A 60 -0.61 -5.36 10.60
CA SER A 60 0.51 -5.06 11.49
C SER A 60 0.36 -3.67 12.10
N MET A 61 1.21 -3.37 13.08
CA MET A 61 1.36 -1.99 13.55
C MET A 61 1.74 -1.06 12.38
N LEU A 62 1.14 0.12 12.36
CA LEU A 62 1.51 1.18 11.42
C LEU A 62 2.90 1.74 11.74
N THR A 63 3.68 2.00 10.71
CA THR A 63 4.99 2.65 10.80
C THR A 63 5.08 3.79 9.81
N ASN A 64 5.68 4.90 10.22
CA ASN A 64 6.06 6.04 9.38
C ASN A 64 7.56 6.33 9.47
N GLN A 65 8.35 5.34 9.89
CA GLN A 65 9.81 5.49 9.97
C GLN A 65 10.40 5.46 8.57
N SER A 66 11.19 6.46 8.23
CA SER A 66 11.95 6.54 6.98
C SER A 66 13.33 5.90 7.11
N ASP A 67 13.94 5.53 5.98
CA ASP A 67 15.34 5.08 5.98
C ASP A 67 16.27 6.25 6.29
N GLY A 68 17.35 5.98 7.03
CA GLY A 68 18.20 7.01 7.64
C GLY A 68 18.85 8.02 6.68
N ASP A 69 19.00 7.66 5.40
CA ASP A 69 19.54 8.54 4.34
C ASP A 69 18.49 9.52 3.77
N GLU A 70 17.21 9.35 4.08
CA GLU A 70 16.13 10.21 3.56
C GLU A 70 15.98 11.56 4.29
N ALA A 71 16.67 11.72 5.42
CA ALA A 71 16.76 12.99 6.14
C ALA A 71 17.31 14.13 5.25
N LEU A 72 18.11 13.79 4.23
CA LEU A 72 18.68 14.75 3.26
C LEU A 72 17.75 15.03 2.07
N THR A 73 16.84 14.13 1.72
CA THR A 73 15.98 14.23 0.53
C THR A 73 14.59 14.80 0.83
N ARG A 74 14.22 14.95 2.12
CA ARG A 74 12.87 15.38 2.58
C ARG A 74 11.73 14.54 2.00
N LYS A 75 12.03 13.36 1.48
CA LYS A 75 11.05 12.37 1.06
C LYS A 75 10.97 11.37 2.18
N LYS A 76 9.95 11.47 3.03
CA LYS A 76 9.72 10.46 4.04
C LYS A 76 8.99 9.30 3.36
N THR A 77 9.71 8.27 2.97
CA THR A 77 9.08 6.99 2.67
C THR A 77 8.84 6.24 3.98
N CYS A 78 7.95 5.27 3.94
CA CYS A 78 7.72 4.43 5.11
C CYS A 78 8.49 3.10 4.98
N ARG A 79 9.12 2.66 6.08
CA ARG A 79 9.84 1.39 6.14
C ARG A 79 8.93 0.28 6.66
N LEU A 80 8.35 -0.49 5.75
CA LEU A 80 7.68 -1.75 6.04
C LEU A 80 8.73 -2.86 6.30
N PRO A 81 8.73 -3.51 7.49
CA PRO A 81 9.61 -4.64 7.79
C PRO A 81 9.35 -5.83 6.86
N ALA A 82 10.37 -6.67 6.64
CA ALA A 82 10.22 -7.88 5.83
C ALA A 82 9.38 -8.98 6.53
N SER A 83 9.07 -8.86 7.81
CA SER A 83 8.21 -9.81 8.49
C SER A 83 7.39 -9.14 9.59
N VAL A 84 6.18 -9.66 9.82
CA VAL A 84 5.35 -9.30 10.97
C VAL A 84 5.76 -10.15 12.18
N ASP A 85 5.92 -9.48 13.32
CA ASP A 85 6.03 -10.13 14.63
C ASP A 85 4.72 -9.89 15.39
N ASP A 86 3.80 -10.85 15.30
CA ASP A 86 2.53 -10.84 16.01
C ASP A 86 2.48 -12.00 17.00
N PRO A 87 2.55 -11.75 18.32
CA PRO A 87 2.63 -12.80 19.33
C PRO A 87 1.39 -13.70 19.39
N ARG A 88 0.28 -13.30 18.74
CA ARG A 88 -0.94 -14.10 18.65
C ARG A 88 -0.78 -15.30 17.71
N PHE A 89 0.18 -15.24 16.79
CA PHE A 89 0.36 -16.24 15.73
C PHE A 89 1.82 -16.67 15.63
N PRO A 90 2.11 -17.96 15.43
CA PRO A 90 3.47 -18.36 15.11
C PRO A 90 3.86 -17.82 13.73
N ALA A 91 5.13 -17.43 13.56
CA ALA A 91 5.60 -16.79 12.32
C ALA A 91 5.30 -17.59 11.04
N TRP A 92 5.29 -18.92 11.11
CA TRP A 92 5.01 -19.80 9.97
C TRP A 92 3.54 -19.80 9.53
N SER A 93 2.60 -19.29 10.35
CA SER A 93 1.18 -19.22 10.00
C SER A 93 0.75 -17.87 9.45
N ILE A 94 1.66 -16.89 9.41
CA ILE A 94 1.42 -15.56 8.84
C ILE A 94 1.66 -15.61 7.34
N LYS A 95 0.59 -15.37 6.57
CA LYS A 95 0.61 -15.28 5.11
C LYS A 95 0.46 -13.83 4.68
N TYR A 96 1.45 -13.30 3.97
CA TYR A 96 1.50 -11.89 3.57
C TYR A 96 0.59 -11.65 2.36
N VAL A 97 -0.35 -10.70 2.48
CA VAL A 97 -1.37 -10.46 1.44
C VAL A 97 -1.11 -9.13 0.74
N PHE A 98 -1.09 -8.02 1.49
CA PHE A 98 -0.86 -6.70 0.90
C PHE A 98 0.19 -5.93 1.69
N ALA A 99 1.16 -5.37 0.97
CA ALA A 99 1.99 -4.28 1.48
C ALA A 99 1.19 -2.98 1.30
N LEU A 100 0.77 -2.37 2.39
CA LEU A 100 -0.07 -1.18 2.40
C LEU A 100 0.79 0.06 2.61
N HIS A 101 0.50 1.14 1.89
CA HIS A 101 0.95 2.49 2.24
C HIS A 101 -0.03 3.56 1.73
N ASN A 102 0.19 4.83 2.08
CA ASN A 102 -0.49 5.97 1.46
C ASN A 102 0.43 6.74 0.51
N HIS A 103 -0.18 7.41 -0.45
CA HIS A 103 0.46 8.43 -1.28
C HIS A 103 -0.05 9.82 -0.87
N PRO A 104 0.75 10.65 -0.17
CA PRO A 104 0.31 11.94 0.35
C PRO A 104 -0.22 12.92 -0.72
N PHE A 105 0.23 12.76 -1.96
CA PHE A 105 -0.17 13.59 -3.12
C PHE A 105 -1.20 12.90 -4.04
N GLY A 106 -1.66 11.70 -3.71
CA GLY A 106 -2.65 10.93 -4.47
C GLY A 106 -2.20 10.42 -5.85
N GLY A 107 -0.90 10.43 -6.12
CA GLY A 107 -0.33 9.91 -7.36
C GLY A 107 -0.39 8.38 -7.46
N PRO A 108 -0.15 7.79 -8.65
CA PRO A 108 -0.05 6.34 -8.82
C PRO A 108 1.22 5.75 -8.19
N LEU A 109 1.26 4.42 -8.06
CA LEU A 109 2.44 3.66 -7.60
C LEU A 109 3.71 4.06 -8.37
N SER A 110 4.78 4.33 -7.61
CA SER A 110 6.09 4.70 -8.13
C SER A 110 6.91 3.46 -8.52
N LEU A 111 7.93 3.65 -9.36
CA LEU A 111 8.87 2.56 -9.70
C LEU A 111 9.48 1.88 -8.45
N SER A 112 9.72 2.65 -7.38
CA SER A 112 10.21 2.09 -6.13
C SER A 112 9.20 1.14 -5.48
N ASP A 113 7.91 1.47 -5.52
CA ASP A 113 6.85 0.62 -4.97
C ASP A 113 6.73 -0.69 -5.75
N LEU A 114 6.74 -0.60 -7.09
CA LEU A 114 6.71 -1.76 -7.96
C LEU A 114 7.89 -2.71 -7.69
N LYS A 115 9.11 -2.16 -7.54
CA LYS A 115 10.30 -2.96 -7.20
C LYS A 115 10.22 -3.58 -5.82
N ARG A 116 9.74 -2.81 -4.85
CA ARG A 116 9.67 -3.22 -3.45
C ARG A 116 8.77 -4.44 -3.29
N ILE A 117 7.60 -4.45 -3.94
CA ILE A 117 6.71 -5.61 -3.85
C ILE A 117 7.26 -6.84 -4.57
N ILE A 118 8.04 -6.66 -5.65
CA ILE A 118 8.76 -7.78 -6.28
C ILE A 118 9.82 -8.35 -5.32
N ALA A 119 10.52 -7.50 -4.58
CA ALA A 119 11.47 -7.95 -3.56
C ALA A 119 10.76 -8.72 -2.43
N PHE A 120 9.58 -8.27 -2.00
CA PHE A 120 8.76 -9.02 -1.04
C PHE A 120 8.24 -10.34 -1.62
N ALA A 121 7.85 -10.38 -2.89
CA ALA A 121 7.45 -11.62 -3.57
C ALA A 121 8.61 -12.65 -3.67
N ASN A 122 9.87 -12.20 -3.64
CA ASN A 122 11.01 -13.11 -3.56
C ASN A 122 11.28 -13.64 -2.15
N THR A 123 10.64 -13.08 -1.13
CA THR A 123 10.80 -13.46 0.28
C THR A 123 9.59 -14.22 0.83
N HIS A 124 8.40 -13.93 0.31
CA HIS A 124 7.11 -14.51 0.72
C HIS A 124 6.46 -15.25 -0.44
N GLU A 125 5.36 -15.97 -0.17
CA GLU A 125 4.58 -16.57 -1.26
C GLU A 125 4.00 -15.49 -2.19
N TRP A 126 4.11 -15.71 -3.50
CA TRP A 126 3.52 -14.83 -4.52
C TRP A 126 1.99 -14.84 -4.46
N VAL A 127 1.42 -15.97 -4.02
CA VAL A 127 -0.01 -16.22 -3.92
C VAL A 127 -0.25 -17.05 -2.68
N VAL A 128 -1.19 -16.63 -1.85
CA VAL A 128 -1.54 -17.29 -0.60
C VAL A 128 -2.92 -17.92 -0.71
N ASP A 129 -3.07 -19.14 -0.19
CA ASP A 129 -4.38 -19.77 -0.03
C ASP A 129 -5.07 -19.23 1.23
N THR A 130 -6.25 -18.64 1.06
CA THR A 130 -7.15 -18.16 2.12
C THR A 130 -8.52 -18.82 1.98
N LYS A 131 -9.42 -18.59 2.95
CA LYS A 131 -10.81 -19.04 2.84
C LYS A 131 -11.58 -18.39 1.67
N ASP A 132 -11.13 -17.23 1.18
CA ASP A 132 -11.71 -16.56 0.01
C ASP A 132 -11.10 -17.05 -1.32
N GLY A 133 -10.20 -18.04 -1.25
CA GLY A 133 -9.47 -18.59 -2.37
C GLY A 133 -8.04 -18.11 -2.43
N LYS A 134 -7.49 -18.05 -3.65
CA LYS A 134 -6.10 -17.65 -3.88
C LYS A 134 -6.00 -16.14 -3.97
N VAL A 135 -5.27 -15.52 -3.05
CA VAL A 135 -5.04 -14.07 -3.04
C VAL A 135 -3.57 -13.81 -3.39
N PRO A 136 -3.28 -13.10 -4.49
CA PRO A 136 -1.91 -12.77 -4.85
C PRO A 136 -1.37 -11.64 -3.95
N LEU A 137 -0.08 -11.72 -3.62
CA LEU A 137 0.63 -10.64 -2.95
C LEU A 137 0.55 -9.37 -3.81
N ALA A 138 0.21 -8.23 -3.21
CA ALA A 138 0.16 -6.96 -3.94
C ALA A 138 0.63 -5.76 -3.10
N MET A 139 1.05 -4.70 -3.79
CA MET A 139 1.28 -3.39 -3.21
C MET A 139 0.01 -2.57 -3.34
N VAL A 140 -0.41 -1.90 -2.27
CA VAL A 140 -1.61 -1.05 -2.24
C VAL A 140 -1.26 0.33 -1.72
N ALA A 141 -1.47 1.37 -2.54
CA ALA A 141 -1.25 2.77 -2.20
C ALA A 141 -2.59 3.50 -2.05
N PHE A 142 -2.99 3.81 -0.82
CA PHE A 142 -4.19 4.60 -0.52
C PHE A 142 -4.01 6.06 -0.91
N PHE A 143 -5.10 6.70 -1.35
CA PHE A 143 -5.14 8.13 -1.63
C PHE A 143 -6.43 8.77 -1.14
N SER A 144 -6.34 10.08 -0.92
CA SER A 144 -7.48 10.97 -0.73
C SER A 144 -7.44 12.08 -1.78
N ASN A 145 -8.62 12.48 -2.25
CA ASN A 145 -8.83 13.69 -3.04
C ASN A 145 -9.10 14.91 -2.15
N SER A 146 -9.21 14.68 -0.83
CA SER A 146 -9.25 15.70 0.22
C SER A 146 -7.95 15.66 1.02
N GLY A 147 -7.63 16.71 1.76
CA GLY A 147 -6.51 16.66 2.70
C GLY A 147 -6.78 17.45 3.96
N GLY A 148 -5.75 17.50 4.81
CA GLY A 148 -5.91 17.84 6.22
C GLY A 148 -5.95 16.59 7.10
N GLU A 149 -6.05 16.78 8.42
CA GLU A 149 -6.23 15.67 9.36
C GLU A 149 -7.60 15.00 9.16
N GLY A 150 -7.63 13.66 9.17
CA GLY A 150 -8.88 12.92 8.94
C GLY A 150 -9.31 12.88 7.46
N ALA A 151 -8.35 12.88 6.53
CA ALA A 151 -8.64 12.72 5.12
C ALA A 151 -9.40 11.41 4.86
N ARG A 152 -10.46 11.47 4.06
CA ARG A 152 -11.29 10.30 3.76
C ARG A 152 -10.57 9.35 2.80
N CYS A 153 -10.92 8.07 2.86
CA CYS A 153 -10.59 7.14 1.79
C CYS A 153 -11.33 7.53 0.50
N ASP A 154 -10.61 7.95 -0.54
CA ASP A 154 -11.18 8.09 -1.89
C ASP A 154 -10.79 6.90 -2.79
N GLY A 155 -9.74 6.17 -2.43
CA GLY A 155 -9.44 4.89 -3.04
C GLY A 155 -7.98 4.47 -2.91
N PHE A 156 -7.55 3.56 -3.78
CA PHE A 156 -6.17 3.09 -3.83
C PHE A 156 -5.72 2.65 -5.21
N TYR A 157 -4.41 2.67 -5.42
CA TYR A 157 -3.75 1.97 -6.52
C TYR A 157 -3.28 0.61 -6.05
N GLN A 158 -3.36 -0.40 -6.92
CA GLN A 158 -2.85 -1.73 -6.61
C GLN A 158 -1.95 -2.23 -7.75
N TYR A 159 -0.78 -2.76 -7.40
CA TYR A 159 0.08 -3.52 -8.30
C TYR A 159 0.26 -4.95 -7.80
N THR A 160 -0.11 -5.91 -8.64
CA THR A 160 0.05 -7.34 -8.36
C THR A 160 1.20 -7.89 -9.19
N PRO A 161 2.34 -8.31 -8.60
CA PRO A 161 3.48 -8.81 -9.36
C PRO A 161 3.20 -10.07 -10.18
N GLU A 162 2.35 -10.96 -9.68
CA GLU A 162 2.00 -12.23 -10.35
C GLU A 162 1.32 -11.99 -11.70
N THR A 163 0.26 -11.17 -11.74
CA THR A 163 -0.45 -10.81 -12.98
C THR A 163 0.21 -9.66 -13.74
N ARG A 164 1.10 -8.92 -13.07
CA ARG A 164 1.69 -7.64 -13.48
C ARG A 164 0.66 -6.53 -13.72
N GLU A 165 -0.53 -6.67 -13.18
CA GLU A 165 -1.60 -5.69 -13.36
C GLU A 165 -1.42 -4.52 -12.42
N LEU A 166 -1.59 -3.32 -12.98
CA LEU A 166 -1.70 -2.07 -12.26
C LEU A 166 -3.14 -1.59 -12.44
N VAL A 167 -3.83 -1.37 -11.33
CA VAL A 167 -5.24 -0.97 -11.31
C VAL A 167 -5.45 0.16 -10.31
N LYS A 168 -6.55 0.88 -10.48
CA LYS A 168 -7.03 1.87 -9.52
C LYS A 168 -8.41 1.46 -9.05
N PHE A 169 -8.61 1.50 -7.75
CA PHE A 169 -9.90 1.39 -7.11
C PHE A 169 -10.30 2.76 -6.57
N THR A 170 -11.52 3.18 -6.85
CA THR A 170 -12.07 4.45 -6.33
C THR A 170 -13.36 4.13 -5.58
N GLN A 171 -13.51 4.73 -4.40
CA GLN A 171 -14.73 4.59 -3.62
C GLN A 171 -15.69 5.73 -3.99
N THR A 172 -16.92 5.38 -4.38
CA THR A 172 -17.97 6.37 -4.68
C THR A 172 -19.28 5.86 -4.11
N GLN A 173 -19.89 6.64 -3.22
CA GLN A 173 -21.16 6.30 -2.57
C GLN A 173 -21.19 4.93 -1.87
N GLY A 174 -20.05 4.50 -1.30
CA GLY A 174 -19.92 3.21 -0.62
C GLY A 174 -19.63 2.02 -1.55
N GLU A 175 -19.51 2.25 -2.86
CA GLU A 175 -19.16 1.22 -3.84
C GLU A 175 -17.73 1.39 -4.36
N TRP A 176 -17.06 0.27 -4.65
CA TRP A 176 -15.72 0.22 -5.20
C TRP A 176 -15.76 0.10 -6.72
N PHE A 177 -15.15 1.07 -7.42
CA PHE A 177 -15.02 1.08 -8.87
C PHE A 177 -13.59 0.77 -9.27
N ARG A 178 -13.41 -0.29 -10.07
CA ARG A 178 -12.11 -0.72 -10.60
C ARG A 178 -11.86 -0.12 -11.98
N GLU A 179 -10.72 0.52 -12.14
CA GLU A 179 -10.18 1.03 -13.39
C GLU A 179 -8.89 0.27 -13.74
N ASP A 180 -8.85 -0.33 -14.93
CA ASP A 180 -7.65 -0.97 -15.47
C ASP A 180 -6.67 0.09 -15.97
N ILE A 181 -5.58 0.32 -15.22
CA ILE A 181 -4.51 1.22 -15.68
C ILE A 181 -3.69 0.52 -16.75
N GLY A 182 -3.35 -0.76 -16.56
CA GLY A 182 -2.66 -1.56 -17.57
C GLY A 182 -1.77 -2.64 -16.98
N ARG A 183 -0.90 -3.21 -17.83
CA ARG A 183 0.04 -4.27 -17.44
C ARG A 183 1.48 -3.79 -17.53
N VAL A 184 2.24 -4.06 -16.47
CA VAL A 184 3.66 -3.72 -16.37
C VAL A 184 4.50 -4.75 -17.12
N THR A 185 5.34 -4.29 -18.03
CA THR A 185 6.37 -5.11 -18.68
C THR A 185 7.74 -4.57 -18.33
N TRP A 186 8.47 -5.27 -17.48
CA TRP A 186 9.83 -4.91 -17.12
C TRP A 186 10.75 -5.01 -18.33
N VAL A 187 11.52 -3.95 -18.57
CA VAL A 187 12.54 -3.91 -19.62
C VAL A 187 13.89 -4.24 -19.00
N ASP A 188 14.20 -3.63 -17.86
CA ASP A 188 15.39 -3.86 -17.05
C ASP A 188 15.13 -3.47 -15.59
N GLU A 189 16.17 -3.53 -14.75
CA GLU A 189 16.09 -3.16 -13.35
C GLU A 189 15.74 -1.69 -13.11
N LYS A 190 15.79 -0.80 -14.10
CA LYS A 190 15.55 0.64 -13.95
C LYS A 190 14.36 1.13 -14.76
N SER A 191 13.71 0.27 -15.52
CA SER A 191 12.67 0.67 -16.44
C SER A 191 11.61 -0.40 -16.72
N TYR A 192 10.40 0.09 -16.94
CA TYR A 192 9.26 -0.73 -17.32
C TYR A 192 8.40 -0.01 -18.34
N LYS A 193 7.64 -0.79 -19.10
CA LYS A 193 6.56 -0.30 -19.94
C LYS A 193 5.22 -0.46 -19.25
N LEU A 194 4.35 0.52 -19.42
CA LEU A 194 2.93 0.46 -19.08
C LEU A 194 2.17 1.02 -20.28
N ASN A 195 1.33 0.19 -20.90
CA ASN A 195 0.62 0.51 -22.15
C ASN A 195 1.56 1.06 -23.24
N GLU A 196 2.66 0.34 -23.50
CA GLU A 196 3.77 0.72 -24.41
C GLU A 196 4.55 2.00 -24.07
N LYS A 197 4.13 2.78 -23.08
CA LYS A 197 4.88 3.94 -22.61
C LYS A 197 6.00 3.50 -21.66
N LEU A 198 7.21 3.97 -21.91
CA LEU A 198 8.40 3.65 -21.12
C LEU A 198 8.54 4.59 -19.90
N TYR A 199 8.74 3.99 -18.73
CA TYR A 199 9.00 4.65 -17.47
C TYR A 199 10.39 4.26 -16.97
N ARG A 200 11.18 5.23 -16.49
CA ARG A 200 12.56 5.03 -16.01
C ARG A 200 12.77 5.75 -14.68
N SER A 201 13.56 5.19 -13.77
CA SER A 201 14.11 5.99 -12.67
C SER A 201 15.06 7.04 -13.27
N ARG A 202 15.00 8.28 -12.79
CA ARG A 202 16.04 9.27 -13.08
C ARG A 202 17.36 8.85 -12.44
#